data_AF-A0A710K7G0-F1
#
_entry.id   AF-A0A710K7G0-F1
#
_cell.length_a   1.000
_cell.length_b   1.000
_cell.length_c   1.000
_cell.angle_alpha   90.00
_cell.angle_beta   90.00
_cell.angle_gamma   90.00
#
_symmetry.space_group_name_H-M   'P 1'
#
loop_
_entity.id
_entity.type
_entity.pdbx_description
1 polymer ?
#
loop_
_entity_poly.entity_id
_entity_poly.type
_entity_poly.pdbx_seq_one_letter_code
_entity_poly.pdbx_strand_id
1 'polypeptide(L)' 'FNVDLSQVKWSCYFPWENTPLLTRWFKLKREDVERTRKPLTIRMFSESAKAGKWLYD' A
#
# COMPACT_ATOMS: atom_id res chain seq x y z
N PHE A 1 2.67 16.63 9.81
CA PHE A 1 1.91 15.70 10.66
C PHE A 1 2.86 14.59 11.12
N ASN A 2 2.89 14.28 12.43
CA ASN A 2 3.74 13.23 12.99
C ASN A 2 2.97 11.90 13.00
N VAL A 3 2.66 11.38 11.80
CA VAL A 3 1.88 10.14 11.65
C VAL A 3 2.84 8.96 11.64
N ASP A 4 2.65 8.02 12.55
CA ASP A 4 3.36 6.75 12.49
C ASP A 4 2.90 5.92 11.28
N LEU A 5 3.85 5.65 10.37
CA LEU A 5 3.67 4.84 9.17
C LEU A 5 4.41 3.49 9.25
N SER A 6 5.04 3.17 10.39
CA SER A 6 5.84 1.94 10.55
C SER A 6 5.02 0.67 10.36
N GLN A 7 3.73 0.72 10.68
CA GLN A 7 2.80 -0.41 10.60
C GLN A 7 2.10 -0.51 9.24
N VAL A 8 2.35 0.40 8.30
CA VAL A 8 1.64 0.42 7.01
C VAL A 8 2.08 -0.76 6.15
N LYS A 9 1.12 -1.60 5.76
CA LYS A 9 1.34 -2.66 4.76
C LYS A 9 1.32 -2.08 3.35
N TRP A 10 2.43 -1.48 2.92
CA TRP A 10 2.56 -0.87 1.60
C TRP A 10 2.25 -1.82 0.44
N SER A 11 2.47 -3.12 0.61
CA SER A 11 2.10 -4.15 -0.38
C SER A 11 0.61 -4.19 -0.72
N CYS A 12 -0.28 -3.74 0.16
CA CYS A 12 -1.71 -3.68 -0.12
C CYS A 12 -2.08 -2.50 -1.03
N TYR A 13 -1.31 -1.41 -0.99
CA TYR A 13 -1.57 -0.19 -1.77
C TYR A 13 -0.72 -0.10 -3.05
N PHE A 14 0.46 -0.71 -3.03
CA PHE A 14 1.43 -0.73 -4.13
C PHE A 14 1.96 -2.15 -4.32
N PRO A 15 1.09 -3.10 -4.71
CA PRO A 15 1.44 -4.51 -4.76
C PRO A 15 2.53 -4.80 -5.79
N TRP A 16 2.50 -4.13 -6.94
CA TRP A 16 3.52 -4.29 -7.96
C TRP A 16 4.87 -3.80 -7.46
N GLU A 17 4.93 -2.59 -6.91
CA GLU A 17 6.16 -1.95 -6.41
C GLU A 17 6.79 -2.71 -5.24
N ASN A 18 5.99 -3.41 -4.43
CA ASN A 18 6.45 -4.23 -3.31
C ASN A 18 6.74 -5.69 -3.70
N THR A 19 6.53 -6.08 -4.96
CA THR A 19 6.86 -7.43 -5.43
C THR A 19 8.36 -7.52 -5.80
N PRO A 20 9.10 -8.58 -5.44
CA PRO A 20 10.50 -8.74 -5.85
C PRO A 20 10.68 -8.79 -7.38
N LEU A 21 11.76 -8.19 -7.91
CA LEU A 21 12.02 -8.07 -9.35
C LEU A 21 12.03 -9.43 -10.08
N LEU A 22 12.66 -10.45 -9.50
CA LEU A 22 12.70 -11.80 -10.07
C LEU A 22 11.29 -12.39 -10.22
N THR A 23 10.40 -12.17 -9.25
CA THR A 23 9.02 -12.66 -9.30
C THR A 23 8.23 -11.92 -10.38
N ARG A 24 8.46 -10.61 -10.56
CA ARG A 24 7.83 -9.82 -11.64
C ARG A 24 8.22 -10.31 -13.03
N TRP A 25 9.46 -10.75 -13.22
CA TRP A 25 9.96 -11.12 -14.54
C TRP A 25 9.54 -12.51 -14.99
N PHE A 26 9.40 -13.46 -14.06
CA PHE A 26 9.18 -14.87 -14.42
C PHE A 26 7.81 -15.41 -14.06
N LYS A 27 7.08 -14.78 -13.14
CA LYS A 27 5.90 -15.42 -12.50
C LYS A 27 4.63 -14.59 -12.48
N LEU A 28 4.69 -13.28 -12.70
CA LEU A 28 3.55 -12.40 -12.48
C LEU A 28 3.27 -11.51 -13.68
N LYS A 29 1.99 -11.36 -13.98
CA LYS A 29 1.48 -10.30 -14.86
C LYS A 29 1.14 -9.09 -14.02
N ARG A 30 1.51 -7.91 -14.50
CA ARG A 30 1.33 -6.66 -13.76
C ARG A 30 -0.15 -6.37 -13.51
N GLU A 31 -0.99 -6.62 -14.50
CA GLU A 31 -2.43 -6.35 -14.46
C GLU A 31 -3.14 -7.17 -13.38
N ASP A 32 -2.76 -8.44 -13.23
CA ASP A 32 -3.33 -9.33 -12.22
C ASP A 32 -2.97 -8.90 -10.80
N VAL A 33 -1.74 -8.41 -10.60
CA VAL A 33 -1.23 -7.93 -9.31
C VAL A 33 -1.83 -6.56 -8.97
N GLU A 34 -1.96 -5.67 -9.95
CA GLU A 34 -2.58 -4.36 -9.72
C GLU A 34 -4.08 -4.46 -9.45
N ARG A 35 -4.77 -5.51 -9.93
CA ARG A 35 -6.18 -5.76 -9.58
C ARG A 35 -6.39 -6.01 -8.09
N THR A 36 -5.39 -6.49 -7.35
CA THR A 36 -5.50 -6.69 -5.89
C THR A 36 -5.22 -5.43 -5.08
N ARG A 37 -4.89 -4.31 -5.73
CA ARG A 37 -4.56 -3.05 -5.07
C ARG A 37 -5.77 -2.48 -4.32
N LYS A 38 -5.55 -2.13 -3.05
CA LYS A 38 -6.50 -1.36 -2.26
C LYS A 38 -6.43 0.13 -2.63
N PRO A 39 -7.57 0.85 -2.64
CA PRO A 39 -7.57 2.29 -2.88
C PRO A 39 -6.90 3.02 -1.72
N LEU A 40 -6.17 4.08 -2.04
CA LEU A 40 -5.52 4.97 -1.06
C LEU A 40 -6.14 6.36 -1.20
N THR A 41 -6.95 6.77 -0.22
CA THR A 41 -7.81 7.95 -0.34
C THR A 41 -7.39 9.09 0.58
N ILE A 42 -7.76 10.32 0.23
CA ILE A 42 -7.49 11.52 1.05
C ILE A 42 -8.10 11.38 2.46
N ARG A 43 -9.26 10.73 2.56
CA ARG A 43 -9.92 10.49 3.85
C ARG A 43 -9.07 9.62 4.78
N MET A 44 -8.40 8.61 4.23
CA MET A 44 -7.51 7.77 5.05
C MET A 44 -6.35 8.56 5.62
N PHE A 45 -5.78 9.46 4.81
CA PHE A 45 -4.73 10.36 5.26
C PHE A 45 -5.21 11.37 6.29
N SER A 46 -6.38 11.99 6.11
CA SER A 46 -6.90 12.98 7.06
C SER A 46 -7.23 12.35 8.42
N GLU A 47 -7.84 11.16 8.43
CA GLU A 47 -8.14 10.43 9.65
C GLU A 47 -6.87 9.96 10.37
N SER A 48 -5.89 9.43 9.62
CA SER A 48 -4.59 9.02 10.18
C SER A 48 -3.78 10.22 10.71
N ALA A 49 -3.85 11.36 10.01
CA ALA A 49 -3.23 12.61 10.44
C ALA A 49 -3.81 13.14 11.76
N LYS A 50 -5.14 13.05 11.93
CA LYS A 50 -5.82 13.41 13.17
C LYS A 50 -5.46 12.45 14.32
N ALA A 51 -5.29 11.16 14.03
CA ALA A 51 -4.98 10.15 15.03
C ALA A 51 -3.48 10.06 15.39
N GLY A 52 -2.60 10.64 14.58
CA GLY A 52 -1.14 10.53 14.77
C GLY A 52 -0.56 9.15 14.40
N LYS A 53 -1.36 8.26 13.82
CA LYS A 53 -0.93 6.94 13.35
C LYS A 53 -1.79 6.48 12.19
N TRP A 54 -1.26 5.59 11.36
CA TRP A 54 -2.03 4.96 10.30
C TRP A 54 -3.15 4.07 10.88
N LEU A 55 -4.37 4.21 10.35
CA LEU A 55 -5.56 3.51 10.87
C LEU A 55 -6.07 2.37 9.98
N TYR A 56 -5.39 2.06 8.87
CA TYR A 56 -5.92 1.18 7.82
C TYR A 56 -4.98 0.03 7.48
N ASP A 57 -5.52 -1.07 6.94
CA ASP A 57 -4.81 -2.29 6.52
C ASP A 57 -5.24 -2.72 5.12
#